data_AF-A0A162MZ75-F1
#
_entry.id   AF-A0A162MZ75-F1
#
_cell.length_a   1.000
_cell.length_b   1.000
_cell.length_c   1.000
_cell.angle_alpha   90.00
_cell.angle_beta   90.00
_cell.angle_gamma   90.00
#
_symmetry.space_group_name_H-M   'P 1'
#
loop_
_entity.id
_entity.type
_entity.pdbx_description
1 polymer ?
#
loop_
_entity_poly.entity_id
_entity_poly.type
_entity_poly.pdbx_seq_one_letter_code
_entity_poly.pdbx_strand_id
1 'polypeptide(L)'
;MDQIARHFHRSYLITFMMDEAMAKRTIAFVKKHRADGIINPEYLAHVGRYSVQRVKFCEKSLEAFDRAWVRTVQDGHLQQNEQAPELAILEDFCEYNITLWKELIRLVQA
;
A
#
# COMPACT_ATOMS: atom_id res chain seq x y z
N MET A 1 23.82 7.70 3.03
CA MET A 1 22.76 7.15 2.13
C MET A 1 23.00 7.61 0.70
N ASP A 2 23.16 6.67 -0.22
CA ASP A 2 23.30 6.89 -1.66
C ASP A 2 22.11 7.72 -2.22
N GLN A 3 22.38 8.60 -3.20
CA GLN A 3 21.37 9.44 -3.86
C GLN A 3 20.29 8.58 -4.54
N ILE A 4 20.67 7.41 -5.05
CA ILE A 4 19.77 6.44 -5.67
C ILE A 4 18.79 5.85 -4.64
N ALA A 5 19.29 5.47 -3.46
CA ALA A 5 18.46 4.93 -2.38
C ALA A 5 17.44 5.95 -1.89
N ARG A 6 17.82 7.22 -1.73
CA ARG A 6 16.90 8.31 -1.34
C ARG A 6 15.81 8.56 -2.38
N HIS A 7 16.17 8.52 -3.68
CA HIS A 7 15.19 8.68 -4.75
C HIS A 7 14.18 7.52 -4.78
N PHE A 8 14.65 6.30 -4.54
CA PHE A 8 13.80 5.11 -4.48
C PHE A 8 12.79 5.18 -3.32
N HIS A 9 13.22 5.50 -2.10
CA HIS A 9 12.34 5.64 -0.93
C HIS A 9 11.26 6.72 -1.15
N ARG A 10 11.65 7.87 -1.71
CA ARG A 10 10.70 8.95 -2.01
C ARG A 10 9.62 8.52 -3.00
N SER A 11 9.99 7.76 -4.02
CA SER A 11 9.03 7.25 -5.02
C SER A 11 8.04 6.25 -4.41
N TYR A 12 8.50 5.37 -3.53
CA TYR A 12 7.61 4.46 -2.79
C TYR A 12 6.65 5.22 -1.88
N LEU A 13 7.18 6.17 -1.11
CA LEU A 13 6.37 6.98 -0.20
C LEU A 13 5.26 7.74 -0.95
N ILE A 14 5.60 8.43 -2.05
CA ILE A 14 4.61 9.14 -2.87
C ILE A 14 3.55 8.17 -3.41
N THR A 15 3.97 6.99 -3.89
CA THR A 15 3.05 5.97 -4.41
C THR A 15 2.06 5.52 -3.33
N PHE A 16 2.54 5.23 -2.11
CA PHE A 16 1.67 4.79 -1.02
C PHE A 16 0.72 5.87 -0.51
N MET A 17 1.17 7.13 -0.45
CA MET A 17 0.30 8.26 -0.09
C MET A 17 -0.81 8.48 -1.11
N MET A 18 -0.49 8.35 -2.41
CA MET A 18 -1.49 8.46 -3.48
C MET A 18 -2.51 7.33 -3.44
N ASP A 19 -2.04 6.10 -3.21
CA ASP A 19 -2.88 4.93 -3.01
C ASP A 19 -3.85 5.10 -1.85
N GLU A 20 -3.35 5.56 -0.70
CA GLU A 20 -4.15 5.76 0.49
C GLU A 20 -5.29 6.77 0.23
N ALA A 21 -4.93 7.91 -0.35
CA ALA A 21 -5.91 8.95 -0.68
C ALA A 21 -6.96 8.45 -1.68
N MET A 22 -6.55 7.63 -2.65
CA MET A 22 -7.44 7.03 -3.63
C MET A 22 -8.37 5.99 -2.99
N ALA A 23 -7.84 5.09 -2.15
CA ALA A 23 -8.63 4.09 -1.46
C ALA A 23 -9.69 4.75 -0.56
N LYS A 24 -9.29 5.73 0.26
CA LYS A 24 -10.21 6.49 1.12
C LYS A 24 -11.35 7.16 0.34
N ARG A 25 -11.02 7.85 -0.76
CA ARG A 25 -12.04 8.50 -1.61
C ARG A 25 -12.98 7.48 -2.23
N THR A 26 -12.46 6.36 -2.70
CA THR A 26 -13.25 5.30 -3.34
C THR A 26 -14.18 4.62 -2.33
N ILE A 27 -13.69 4.35 -1.11
CA ILE A 27 -14.51 3.81 0.00
C ILE A 27 -15.67 4.75 0.28
N ALA A 28 -15.40 6.05 0.46
CA ALA A 28 -16.43 7.03 0.73
C ALA A 28 -17.47 7.11 -0.40
N PHE A 29 -17.01 7.09 -1.66
CA PHE A 29 -17.90 7.11 -2.83
C PHE A 29 -18.80 5.87 -2.89
N VAL A 30 -18.23 4.67 -2.76
CA VAL A 30 -18.99 3.41 -2.83
C VAL A 30 -20.00 3.33 -1.67
N LYS A 31 -19.59 3.65 -0.44
CA LYS A 31 -20.50 3.67 0.72
C LYS A 31 -21.67 4.63 0.52
N LYS A 32 -21.43 5.80 -0.08
CA LYS A 32 -22.45 6.83 -0.27
C LYS A 32 -23.47 6.46 -1.36
N HIS A 33 -23.01 5.88 -2.47
CA HIS A 33 -23.81 5.80 -3.71
C HIS A 33 -24.26 4.40 -4.11
N ARG A 34 -23.83 3.35 -3.39
CA ARG A 34 -24.18 1.98 -3.77
C ARG A 34 -25.68 1.70 -3.68
N ALA A 35 -26.31 2.09 -2.57
CA ALA A 35 -27.74 1.84 -2.35
C ALA A 35 -28.63 2.58 -3.37
N ASP A 36 -28.12 3.68 -3.93
CA ASP A 36 -28.82 4.48 -4.93
C ASP A 36 -28.85 3.79 -6.31
N GLY A 37 -28.08 2.71 -6.52
CA GLY A 37 -27.99 2.01 -7.81
C GLY A 37 -27.28 2.80 -8.92
N ILE A 38 -26.63 3.92 -8.57
CA ILE A 38 -26.02 4.86 -9.53
C ILE A 38 -24.65 4.35 -10.02
N ILE A 39 -24.01 3.45 -9.29
CA ILE A 39 -22.65 3.00 -9.62
C ILE A 39 -22.71 1.92 -10.71
N ASN A 40 -22.04 2.18 -11.84
CA ASN A 40 -21.90 1.21 -12.92
C ASN A 40 -21.26 -0.11 -12.40
N PRO A 41 -21.88 -1.28 -12.64
CA PRO A 41 -21.33 -2.59 -12.24
C PRO A 41 -19.91 -2.86 -12.77
N GLU A 42 -19.58 -2.41 -13.97
CA GLU A 42 -18.24 -2.56 -14.54
C GLU A 42 -17.19 -1.76 -13.76
N TYR A 43 -17.58 -0.59 -13.26
CA TYR A 43 -16.72 0.22 -12.39
C TYR A 43 -16.46 -0.50 -11.06
N LEU A 44 -17.50 -1.07 -10.42
CA LEU A 44 -17.31 -1.87 -9.19
C LEU A 44 -16.41 -3.09 -9.43
N ALA A 45 -16.59 -3.78 -10.56
CA ALA A 45 -15.73 -4.90 -10.95
C ALA A 45 -14.28 -4.48 -11.20
N HIS A 46 -14.06 -3.31 -11.82
CA HIS A 46 -12.74 -2.72 -11.98
C HIS A 46 -12.10 -2.39 -10.62
N VAL A 47 -12.82 -1.70 -9.73
CA VAL A 47 -12.34 -1.37 -8.38
C VAL A 47 -11.97 -2.64 -7.61
N GLY A 48 -12.76 -3.70 -7.71
CA GLY A 48 -12.45 -4.98 -7.07
C GLY A 48 -11.14 -5.60 -7.57
N ARG A 49 -10.96 -5.69 -8.91
CA ARG A 49 -9.71 -6.22 -9.49
C ARG A 49 -8.51 -5.35 -9.14
N TYR A 50 -8.65 -4.03 -9.22
CA TYR A 50 -7.59 -3.09 -8.89
C TYR A 50 -7.18 -3.19 -7.42
N SER A 51 -8.15 -3.26 -6.51
CA SER A 51 -7.90 -3.41 -5.07
C SER A 51 -7.09 -4.67 -4.75
N VAL A 52 -7.40 -5.81 -5.40
CA VAL A 52 -6.61 -7.06 -5.26
C VAL A 52 -5.17 -6.86 -5.73
N GLN A 53 -4.96 -6.13 -6.83
CA GLN A 53 -3.61 -5.84 -7.32
C GLN A 53 -2.83 -4.96 -6.34
N ARG A 54 -3.48 -3.97 -5.72
CA ARG A 54 -2.83 -3.08 -4.73
C ARG A 54 -2.49 -3.79 -3.42
N VAL A 55 -3.32 -4.72 -2.95
CA VAL A 55 -2.97 -5.60 -1.81
C VAL A 55 -1.70 -6.39 -2.12
N LYS A 56 -1.66 -7.08 -3.27
CA LYS A 56 -0.48 -7.86 -3.70
C LYS A 56 0.78 -7.00 -3.86
N PHE A 57 0.63 -5.75 -4.30
CA PHE A 57 1.74 -4.82 -4.41
C PHE A 57 2.34 -4.46 -3.05
N CYS A 58 1.49 -4.17 -2.06
CA CYS A 58 1.94 -3.89 -0.70
C CYS A 58 2.59 -5.13 -0.06
N GLU A 59 1.98 -6.31 -0.19
CA GLU A 59 2.55 -7.57 0.33
C GLU A 59 3.96 -7.84 -0.25
N LYS A 60 4.13 -7.69 -1.58
CA LYS A 60 5.44 -7.81 -2.23
C LYS A 60 6.44 -6.74 -1.79
N SER A 61 5.96 -5.55 -1.46
CA SER A 61 6.80 -4.43 -1.00
C SER A 61 7.31 -4.71 0.41
N LEU A 62 6.45 -5.19 1.32
CA LEU A 62 6.84 -5.62 2.67
C LEU A 62 7.90 -6.72 2.62
N GLU A 63 7.72 -7.74 1.77
CA GLU A 63 8.76 -8.77 1.57
C GLU A 63 10.08 -8.20 1.03
N ALA A 64 10.02 -7.15 0.21
CA ALA A 64 11.22 -6.49 -0.31
C ALA A 64 11.93 -5.65 0.76
N PHE A 65 11.16 -4.98 1.62
CA PHE A 65 11.70 -4.22 2.75
C PHE A 65 12.37 -5.15 3.77
N ASP A 66 11.75 -6.29 4.10
CA ASP A 66 12.35 -7.31 4.97
C ASP A 66 13.69 -7.85 4.41
N ARG A 67 13.73 -8.18 3.11
CA ARG A 67 14.99 -8.58 2.46
C ARG A 67 16.04 -7.47 2.45
N ALA A 68 15.63 -6.22 2.26
CA ALA A 68 16.54 -5.08 2.30
C ALA A 68 17.08 -4.85 3.71
N TRP A 69 16.24 -5.03 4.73
CA TRP A 69 16.60 -4.97 6.14
C TRP A 69 17.67 -6.01 6.49
N VAL A 70 17.40 -7.28 6.21
CA VAL A 70 18.32 -8.41 6.47
C VAL A 70 19.68 -8.16 5.83
N ARG A 71 19.70 -7.72 4.57
CA ARG A 71 20.95 -7.41 3.87
C ARG A 71 21.72 -6.25 4.52
N THR A 72 21.01 -5.19 4.92
CA THR A 72 21.61 -4.02 5.56
C THR A 72 22.26 -4.38 6.91
N VAL A 73 21.64 -5.28 7.68
CA VAL A 73 22.21 -5.83 8.91
C VAL A 73 23.43 -6.71 8.63
N GLN A 74 23.35 -7.60 7.63
CA GLN A 74 24.47 -8.47 7.23
C GLN A 74 25.69 -7.68 6.75
N ASP A 75 25.46 -6.57 6.03
CA ASP A 75 26.50 -5.67 5.54
C ASP A 75 27.08 -4.78 6.68
N GLY A 76 26.58 -4.91 7.91
CA GLY A 76 27.07 -4.19 9.09
C GLY A 76 26.66 -2.71 9.13
N HIS A 77 25.71 -2.31 8.29
CA HIS A 77 25.21 -0.93 8.25
C HIS A 77 24.21 -0.64 9.36
N LEU A 78 23.53 -1.66 9.89
CA LEU A 78 22.57 -1.57 10.99
C LEU A 78 22.76 -2.74 11.96
N GLN A 79 22.47 -2.52 13.25
CA GLN A 79 22.43 -3.59 14.23
C GLN A 79 21.11 -4.37 14.14
N GLN A 80 21.11 -5.63 14.61
CA GLN A 80 19.92 -6.51 14.58
C GLN A 80 18.70 -5.95 15.33
N ASN A 81 18.93 -5.07 16.30
CA ASN A 81 17.91 -4.44 17.14
C ASN A 81 17.57 -3.00 16.72
N GLU A 82 18.25 -2.45 15.72
CA GLU A 82 17.87 -1.18 15.13
C GLU A 82 16.73 -1.40 14.14
N GLN A 83 15.98 -0.37 13.76
CA GLN A 83 15.09 -0.38 12.61
C GLN A 83 15.42 0.85 11.77
N ALA A 84 15.40 0.73 10.44
CA ALA A 84 15.64 1.86 9.56
C ALA A 84 14.37 2.72 9.56
N PRO A 85 14.40 3.97 10.05
CA PRO A 85 13.19 4.78 10.17
C PRO A 85 12.43 4.94 8.84
N GLU A 86 13.16 5.03 7.73
CA GLU A 86 12.56 5.13 6.41
C GLU A 86 11.85 3.83 5.98
N LEU A 87 12.36 2.65 6.34
CA LEU A 87 11.68 1.38 6.07
C LEU A 87 10.44 1.23 6.94
N ALA A 88 10.53 1.58 8.23
CA ALA A 88 9.39 1.55 9.15
C ALA A 88 8.21 2.38 8.63
N ILE A 89 8.48 3.60 8.15
CA ILE A 89 7.43 4.45 7.55
C ILE A 89 6.80 3.77 6.33
N LEU A 90 7.60 3.16 5.45
CA LEU A 90 7.08 2.48 4.26
C LEU A 90 6.26 1.23 4.61
N GLU A 91 6.68 0.48 5.63
CA GLU A 91 5.96 -0.67 6.17
C GLU A 91 4.59 -0.25 6.71
N ASP A 92 4.54 0.78 7.56
CA ASP A 92 3.30 1.34 8.10
C ASP A 92 2.32 1.73 6.98
N PHE A 93 2.82 2.41 5.95
CA PHE A 93 2.03 2.78 4.78
C PHE A 93 1.50 1.57 4.02
N CYS A 94 2.30 0.51 3.84
CA CYS A 94 1.87 -0.72 3.20
C CYS A 94 0.77 -1.42 3.99
N GLU A 95 0.95 -1.60 5.29
CA GLU A 95 -0.02 -2.28 6.16
C GLU A 95 -1.35 -1.53 6.21
N TYR A 96 -1.29 -0.21 6.32
CA TYR A 96 -2.49 0.63 6.29
C TYR A 96 -3.21 0.56 4.94
N ASN A 97 -2.47 0.64 3.83
CA ASN A 97 -3.05 0.50 2.50
C ASN A 97 -3.68 -0.88 2.28
N ILE A 98 -3.05 -1.97 2.74
CA ILE A 98 -3.63 -3.32 2.68
C ILE A 98 -5.01 -3.35 3.34
N THR A 99 -5.14 -2.69 4.50
CA THR A 99 -6.42 -2.62 5.23
C THR A 99 -7.49 -1.90 4.41
N LEU A 100 -7.17 -0.75 3.83
CA LEU A 100 -8.10 0.03 3.00
C LEU A 100 -8.51 -0.73 1.72
N TRP A 101 -7.56 -1.34 1.02
CA TRP A 101 -7.85 -2.09 -0.21
C TRP A 101 -8.64 -3.37 0.08
N LYS A 102 -8.39 -4.07 1.19
CA LYS A 102 -9.21 -5.20 1.64
C LYS A 102 -10.63 -4.77 1.99
N GLU A 103 -10.81 -3.59 2.58
CA GLU A 103 -12.15 -3.02 2.80
C GLU A 103 -12.87 -2.78 1.47
N LEU A 104 -12.21 -2.18 0.47
CA LEU A 104 -12.79 -1.98 -0.86
C LEU A 104 -13.22 -3.28 -1.52
N ILE A 105 -12.40 -4.34 -1.44
CA ILE A 105 -12.77 -5.67 -1.96
C ILE A 105 -14.08 -6.15 -1.33
N ARG A 106 -14.19 -6.10 -0.01
CA ARG A 106 -15.40 -6.50 0.72
C ARG A 106 -16.60 -5.64 0.33
N LEU A 107 -16.40 -4.33 0.23
CA LEU A 107 -17.45 -3.41 -0.19
C LEU A 107 -17.93 -3.79 -1.59
N VAL A 108 -17.09 -3.83 -2.61
CA VAL A 108 -17.58 -4.07 -3.97
C VAL A 108 -18.14 -5.48 -4.22
N GLN A 109 -17.85 -6.45 -3.35
CA GLN A 109 -18.38 -7.83 -3.42
C GLN A 109 -19.69 -8.06 -2.65
N ALA A 110 -20.04 -7.20 -1.68
CA ALA A 110 -21.26 -7.34 -0.88
C ALA A 110 -22.56 -7.01 -1.62
#